data_AF-T2SBY0-F1
#
_entry.id   AF-T2SBY0-F1
#
_cell.length_a   1.000
_cell.length_b   1.000
_cell.length_c   1.000
_cell.angle_alpha   90.00
_cell.angle_beta   90.00
_cell.angle_gamma   90.00
#
_symmetry.space_group_name_H-M   'P 1'
#
loop_
_entity.id
_entity.type
_entity.pdbx_description
1 polymer ?
#
loop_
_entity_poly.entity_id
_entity_poly.type
_entity_poly.pdbx_seq_one_letter_code
_entity_poly.pdbx_strand_id
1 'polypeptide(L)'
;METYIIDADKTDGDFYNLTRNNNDFSMLPIFESDRIAQKIRNILKKHGSRKDIVLNHNEIKKAFFSPFKPQLKTAQVFLSHSHADRNKALEVKNYLESQTKRKVFIDSLFWDYKNDVLNELAEHDDISEIEDAFTLILRESLQDMIEKCPYFVFLQSKNSVSNQGLSQITYSAWIYEELKIAHSINESCPTPKMESMQVFHNVSPFLESFETITLSELSRQINSQE
;
A
#
# COMPACT_ATOMS: atom_id res chain seq x y z
N MET A 1 -1.79 16.50 -4.78
CA MET A 1 -2.43 15.49 -3.92
C MET A 1 -2.50 16.09 -2.52
N GLU A 2 -3.52 15.79 -1.73
CA GLU A 2 -3.57 16.24 -0.34
C GLU A 2 -2.97 15.16 0.56
N THR A 3 -2.03 15.54 1.43
CA THR A 3 -1.23 14.62 2.24
C THR A 3 -1.41 14.90 3.73
N TYR A 4 -1.84 13.88 4.46
CA TYR A 4 -2.18 13.99 5.88
C TYR A 4 -1.45 12.99 6.76
N ILE A 5 -1.27 13.37 8.03
CA ILE A 5 -0.82 12.48 9.10
C ILE A 5 -1.96 12.35 10.13
N ILE A 6 -2.31 11.09 10.46
CA ILE A 6 -3.14 10.77 11.61
C ILE A 6 -2.26 10.09 12.65
N ASP A 7 -2.17 10.68 13.84
CA ASP A 7 -1.45 10.10 14.98
C ASP A 7 -2.31 8.98 15.60
N ALA A 8 -1.94 7.74 15.34
CA ALA A 8 -2.65 6.55 15.78
C ALA A 8 -2.51 6.26 17.28
N ASP A 9 -1.56 6.90 17.97
CA ASP A 9 -1.26 6.65 19.38
C ASP A 9 -1.81 7.74 20.33
N LYS A 10 -2.15 8.93 19.81
CA LYS A 10 -2.86 9.99 20.57
C LYS A 10 -4.38 9.84 20.59
N THR A 11 -4.90 8.69 20.19
CA THR A 11 -6.32 8.49 19.90
C THR A 11 -7.12 8.12 21.15
N ASP A 12 -7.23 9.06 22.08
CA ASP A 12 -8.02 8.89 23.31
C ASP A 12 -9.55 9.04 23.13
N GLY A 13 -10.07 9.24 21.90
CA GLY A 13 -11.52 9.43 21.69
C GLY A 13 -12.10 8.95 20.35
N ASP A 14 -11.36 9.10 19.24
CA ASP A 14 -11.91 8.85 17.90
C ASP A 14 -12.08 7.36 17.56
N PHE A 15 -11.25 6.49 18.12
CA PHE A 15 -11.25 5.05 17.80
C PHE A 15 -12.18 4.23 18.72
N TYR A 16 -12.46 4.71 19.93
CA TYR A 16 -13.33 4.03 20.89
C TYR A 16 -14.80 3.94 20.43
N ASN A 17 -15.24 4.81 19.53
CA ASN A 17 -16.61 4.85 19.00
C ASN A 17 -16.78 4.16 17.64
N LEU A 18 -15.73 3.54 17.10
CA LEU A 18 -15.80 2.80 15.84
C LEU A 18 -16.55 1.50 16.07
N THR A 19 -17.87 1.55 15.82
CA THR A 19 -18.72 0.37 15.87
C THR A 19 -18.14 -0.72 14.98
N ARG A 20 -17.94 -1.89 15.59
CA ARG A 20 -17.32 -3.08 15.02
C ARG A 20 -18.25 -3.70 13.98
N ASN A 21 -18.39 -3.06 12.81
CA ASN A 21 -19.02 -3.66 11.65
C ASN A 21 -18.01 -4.63 11.02
N ASN A 22 -18.07 -5.89 11.46
CA ASN A 22 -17.33 -7.03 10.94
C ASN A 22 -17.89 -7.50 9.59
N ASN A 23 -18.03 -6.62 8.60
CA ASN A 23 -18.43 -7.05 7.26
C ASN A 23 -17.25 -6.96 6.30
N ASP A 24 -16.81 -8.16 5.89
CA ASP A 24 -16.16 -8.49 4.63
C ASP A 24 -14.76 -7.93 4.31
N PHE A 25 -13.69 -8.40 4.96
CA PHE A 25 -12.34 -8.10 4.46
C PHE A 25 -11.29 -9.22 4.53
N SER A 26 -11.67 -10.50 4.64
CA SER A 26 -10.65 -11.59 4.58
C SER A 26 -11.04 -12.89 3.89
N MET A 27 -12.21 -13.01 3.28
CA MET A 27 -12.60 -14.25 2.59
C MET A 27 -12.30 -14.17 1.08
N LEU A 28 -11.01 -14.12 0.73
CA LEU A 28 -10.36 -14.71 -0.46
C LEU A 28 -8.92 -14.18 -0.54
N PRO A 29 -7.90 -15.08 -0.46
CA PRO A 29 -7.48 -15.80 -1.65
C PRO A 29 -6.96 -17.24 -1.42
N ILE A 30 -7.38 -17.98 -0.38
CA ILE A 30 -6.91 -19.38 -0.22
C ILE A 30 -7.25 -20.25 -1.44
N PHE A 31 -8.34 -19.95 -2.17
CA PHE A 31 -8.74 -20.64 -3.40
C PHE A 31 -8.30 -19.93 -4.70
N GLU A 32 -7.58 -18.81 -4.62
CA GLU A 32 -7.16 -18.05 -5.81
C GLU A 32 -5.65 -18.00 -6.01
N SER A 33 -4.82 -18.26 -4.99
CA SER A 33 -3.35 -18.26 -5.15
C SER A 33 -2.88 -19.23 -6.23
N ASP A 34 -3.33 -20.49 -6.22
CA ASP A 34 -3.01 -21.48 -7.27
C ASP A 34 -3.49 -21.01 -8.65
N ARG A 35 -4.71 -20.48 -8.75
CA ARG A 35 -5.24 -19.97 -10.02
C ARG A 35 -4.42 -18.81 -10.57
N ILE A 36 -3.96 -17.90 -9.70
CA ILE A 36 -3.11 -16.76 -10.05
C ILE A 36 -1.72 -17.26 -10.43
N ALA A 37 -1.14 -18.17 -9.64
CA ALA A 37 0.13 -18.82 -9.93
C ALA A 37 0.07 -19.49 -11.31
N GLN A 38 -0.98 -20.26 -11.61
CA GLN A 38 -1.14 -20.92 -12.91
C GLN A 38 -1.25 -19.92 -14.07
N LYS A 39 -1.93 -18.78 -13.90
CA LYS A 39 -1.93 -17.70 -14.91
C LYS A 39 -0.51 -17.18 -15.14
N ILE A 40 0.24 -16.93 -14.07
CA ILE A 40 1.62 -16.44 -14.14
C ILE A 40 2.52 -17.50 -14.78
N ARG A 41 2.44 -18.79 -14.40
CA ARG A 41 3.16 -19.90 -15.04
C ARG A 41 2.91 -19.94 -16.54
N ASN A 42 1.66 -19.78 -16.98
CA ASN A 42 1.33 -19.78 -18.40
C ASN A 42 1.94 -18.59 -19.15
N ILE A 43 1.97 -17.40 -18.53
CA ILE A 43 2.66 -16.22 -19.07
C ILE A 43 4.16 -16.51 -19.20
N LEU A 44 4.79 -17.06 -18.17
CA LEU A 44 6.22 -17.37 -18.18
C LEU A 44 6.57 -18.42 -19.26
N LYS A 45 5.79 -19.51 -19.36
CA LYS A 45 5.97 -20.58 -20.35
C LYS A 45 5.84 -20.10 -21.80
N LYS A 46 4.93 -19.16 -22.07
CA LYS A 46 4.74 -18.60 -23.41
C LYS A 46 5.99 -17.87 -23.92
N HIS A 47 6.83 -17.36 -23.02
CA HIS A 47 7.90 -16.43 -23.36
C HIS A 47 9.32 -17.01 -23.27
N GLY A 48 9.51 -18.20 -22.69
CA GLY A 48 10.63 -19.11 -23.04
C GLY A 48 12.08 -18.70 -22.66
N SER A 49 12.38 -17.48 -22.18
CA SER A 49 13.71 -17.13 -21.65
C SER A 49 13.74 -16.05 -20.56
N ARG A 50 14.87 -15.97 -19.83
CA ARG A 50 15.20 -14.96 -18.80
C ARG A 50 15.07 -13.50 -19.25
N LYS A 51 15.28 -13.22 -20.55
CA LYS A 51 15.16 -11.84 -21.09
C LYS A 51 13.70 -11.37 -21.18
N ASP A 52 12.74 -12.28 -21.14
CA ASP A 52 11.35 -11.98 -21.40
C ASP A 52 10.53 -11.69 -20.12
N ILE A 53 11.06 -11.98 -18.93
CA ILE A 53 10.40 -11.69 -17.65
C ILE A 53 10.29 -10.17 -17.41
N VAL A 54 11.34 -9.42 -17.72
CA VAL A 54 11.32 -7.94 -17.70
C VAL A 54 10.31 -7.39 -18.73
N LEU A 55 10.14 -8.05 -19.89
CA LEU A 55 9.17 -7.66 -20.91
C LEU A 55 7.71 -7.94 -20.49
N ASN A 56 7.49 -8.90 -19.59
CA ASN A 56 6.14 -9.37 -19.20
C ASN A 56 5.65 -8.90 -17.83
N HIS A 57 6.39 -8.04 -17.11
CA HIS A 57 5.97 -7.53 -15.80
C HIS A 57 4.54 -6.96 -15.81
N ASN A 58 4.13 -6.32 -16.90
CA ASN A 58 2.77 -5.82 -17.09
C ASN A 58 1.69 -6.92 -17.17
N GLU A 59 1.99 -8.05 -17.80
CA GLU A 59 1.07 -9.20 -17.84
C GLU A 59 0.98 -9.87 -16.46
N ILE A 60 2.12 -10.00 -15.76
CA ILE A 60 2.19 -10.55 -14.40
C ILE A 60 1.43 -9.65 -13.42
N LYS A 61 1.68 -8.33 -13.45
CA LYS A 61 0.94 -7.32 -12.66
C LYS A 61 -0.56 -7.42 -12.89
N LYS A 62 -1.00 -7.51 -14.16
CA LYS A 62 -2.42 -7.69 -14.49
C LYS A 62 -2.98 -9.01 -13.97
N ALA A 63 -2.24 -10.11 -14.06
CA ALA A 63 -2.68 -11.41 -13.57
C ALA A 63 -2.81 -11.41 -12.04
N PHE A 64 -1.79 -10.90 -11.34
CA PHE A 64 -1.74 -10.78 -9.89
C PHE A 64 -2.90 -9.95 -9.37
N PHE A 65 -3.04 -8.69 -9.79
CA PHE A 65 -4.12 -7.81 -9.30
C PHE A 65 -5.49 -8.05 -9.94
N SER A 66 -5.66 -9.07 -10.79
CA SER A 66 -6.93 -9.32 -11.49
C SER A 66 -8.15 -9.49 -10.57
N PRO A 67 -8.07 -10.15 -9.40
CA PRO A 67 -9.22 -10.29 -8.50
C PRO A 67 -9.73 -8.96 -7.93
N PHE A 68 -8.84 -7.96 -7.84
CA PHE A 68 -9.09 -6.70 -7.14
C PHE A 68 -9.35 -5.53 -8.07
N LYS A 69 -9.39 -5.76 -9.39
CA LYS A 69 -9.50 -4.71 -10.40
C LYS A 69 -10.66 -3.73 -10.16
N PRO A 70 -11.87 -4.15 -9.73
CA PRO A 70 -12.94 -3.22 -9.39
C PRO A 70 -12.58 -2.30 -8.21
N GLN A 71 -12.05 -2.85 -7.12
CA GLN A 71 -11.70 -2.11 -5.91
C GLN A 71 -10.55 -1.12 -6.17
N LEU A 72 -9.52 -1.56 -6.91
CA LEU A 72 -8.39 -0.72 -7.32
C LEU A 72 -8.83 0.45 -8.21
N LYS A 73 -9.89 0.27 -9.01
CA LYS A 73 -10.42 1.32 -9.88
C LYS A 73 -11.10 2.46 -9.11
N THR A 74 -11.71 2.19 -7.96
CA THR A 74 -12.53 3.15 -7.23
C THR A 74 -11.84 3.80 -6.05
N ALA A 75 -10.66 3.32 -5.63
CA ALA A 75 -9.95 3.91 -4.51
C ALA A 75 -9.55 5.38 -4.78
N GLN A 76 -9.69 6.19 -3.74
CA GLN A 76 -9.41 7.63 -3.76
C GLN A 76 -8.60 8.11 -2.54
N VAL A 77 -8.52 7.29 -1.49
CA VAL A 77 -7.67 7.55 -0.33
C VAL A 77 -6.63 6.44 -0.28
N PHE A 78 -5.35 6.78 -0.31
CA PHE A 78 -4.26 5.85 -0.02
C PHE A 78 -3.95 5.93 1.48
N LEU A 79 -4.05 4.80 2.21
CA LEU A 79 -3.76 4.75 3.63
C LEU A 79 -2.46 3.96 3.90
N SER A 80 -1.38 4.70 4.08
CA SER A 80 -0.08 4.16 4.51
C SER A 80 -0.09 3.89 6.02
N HIS A 81 0.45 2.76 6.45
CA HIS A 81 0.47 2.34 7.85
C HIS A 81 1.59 1.32 8.13
N SER A 82 1.93 1.11 9.41
CA SER A 82 2.76 -0.04 9.79
C SER A 82 1.95 -1.32 9.69
N HIS A 83 2.57 -2.41 9.23
CA HIS A 83 1.94 -3.73 9.22
C HIS A 83 1.46 -4.15 10.62
N ALA A 84 2.16 -3.73 11.68
CA ALA A 84 1.74 -3.98 13.07
C ALA A 84 0.46 -3.23 13.48
N ASP A 85 0.07 -2.19 12.74
CA ASP A 85 -1.13 -1.38 12.99
C ASP A 85 -2.30 -1.73 12.06
N ARG A 86 -2.27 -2.90 11.41
CA ARG A 86 -3.30 -3.35 10.45
C ARG A 86 -4.73 -3.18 10.96
N ASN A 87 -4.99 -3.49 12.23
CA ASN A 87 -6.32 -3.34 12.82
C ASN A 87 -6.75 -1.86 12.91
N LYS A 88 -5.85 -0.97 13.34
CA LYS A 88 -6.12 0.48 13.39
C LYS A 88 -6.36 1.03 11.97
N ALA A 89 -5.58 0.57 10.98
CA ALA A 89 -5.78 0.97 9.60
C ALA A 89 -7.14 0.52 9.04
N LEU A 90 -7.59 -0.71 9.37
CA LEU A 90 -8.93 -1.18 9.03
C LEU A 90 -10.04 -0.37 9.69
N GLU A 91 -9.86 0.01 10.96
CA GLU A 91 -10.77 0.89 11.69
C GLU A 91 -10.91 2.27 11.01
N VAL A 92 -9.79 2.90 10.64
CA VAL A 92 -9.78 4.15 9.86
C VAL A 92 -10.48 3.99 8.51
N LYS A 93 -10.18 2.91 7.78
CA LYS A 93 -10.82 2.61 6.49
C LYS A 93 -12.34 2.50 6.65
N ASN A 94 -12.81 1.71 7.61
CA ASN A 94 -14.24 1.52 7.85
C ASN A 94 -14.94 2.82 8.22
N TYR A 95 -14.30 3.65 9.04
CA TYR A 95 -14.81 4.98 9.36
C TYR A 95 -14.97 5.84 8.11
N LEU A 96 -13.89 6.06 7.36
CA LEU A 96 -13.90 6.94 6.20
C LEU A 96 -14.88 6.47 5.12
N GLU A 97 -14.98 5.16 4.88
CA GLU A 97 -15.95 4.61 3.91
C GLU A 97 -17.41 4.65 4.41
N SER A 98 -17.63 4.75 5.72
CA SER A 98 -18.97 4.93 6.30
C SER A 98 -19.42 6.40 6.29
N GLN A 99 -18.47 7.33 6.40
CA GLN A 99 -18.74 8.76 6.51
C GLN A 99 -18.63 9.51 5.17
N THR A 100 -18.00 8.91 4.15
CA THR A 100 -17.73 9.54 2.85
C THR A 100 -18.06 8.59 1.71
N LYS A 101 -18.21 9.09 0.48
CA LYS A 101 -18.35 8.21 -0.71
C LYS A 101 -17.02 7.67 -1.23
N ARG A 102 -15.90 8.06 -0.63
CA ARG A 102 -14.55 7.69 -1.08
C ARG A 102 -14.21 6.27 -0.64
N LYS A 103 -13.45 5.56 -1.47
CA LYS A 103 -12.91 4.24 -1.14
C LYS A 103 -11.45 4.33 -0.70
N VAL A 104 -11.12 3.60 0.36
CA VAL A 104 -9.78 3.61 0.98
C VAL A 104 -9.00 2.39 0.51
N PHE A 105 -7.81 2.64 -0.04
CA PHE A 105 -6.85 1.61 -0.40
C PHE A 105 -5.88 1.39 0.76
N ILE A 106 -5.68 0.13 1.12
CA ILE A 106 -4.66 -0.35 2.05
C ILE A 106 -3.92 -1.45 1.30
N ASP A 107 -2.65 -1.21 0.99
CA ASP A 107 -1.74 -2.08 0.24
C ASP A 107 -1.79 -3.57 0.69
N SER A 108 -1.66 -3.83 2.00
CA SER A 108 -1.64 -5.18 2.59
C SER A 108 -2.87 -6.02 2.24
N LEU A 109 -4.03 -5.39 2.01
CA LEU A 109 -5.25 -6.10 1.60
C LEU A 109 -5.19 -6.68 0.19
N PHE A 110 -4.24 -6.23 -0.64
CA PHE A 110 -4.16 -6.55 -2.06
C PHE A 110 -2.89 -7.29 -2.47
N TRP A 111 -1.91 -7.44 -1.57
CA TRP A 111 -0.66 -8.10 -1.91
C TRP A 111 -0.11 -9.07 -0.85
N ASP A 112 -0.75 -9.21 0.32
CA ASP A 112 -0.25 -10.11 1.38
C ASP A 112 -0.20 -11.59 0.94
N TYR A 113 -1.00 -11.96 -0.06
CA TYR A 113 -0.99 -13.31 -0.68
C TYR A 113 0.13 -13.52 -1.72
N LYS A 114 1.03 -12.53 -1.89
CA LYS A 114 2.21 -12.66 -2.76
C LYS A 114 2.99 -13.93 -2.44
N ASN A 115 3.26 -14.17 -1.16
CA ASN A 115 4.06 -15.32 -0.74
C ASN A 115 3.36 -16.65 -1.05
N ASP A 116 2.04 -16.71 -0.94
CA ASP A 116 1.27 -17.89 -1.32
C ASP A 116 1.41 -18.16 -2.83
N VAL A 117 1.30 -17.12 -3.67
CA VAL A 117 1.51 -17.26 -5.13
C VAL A 117 2.94 -17.68 -5.45
N LEU A 118 3.95 -17.11 -4.79
CA LEU A 118 5.35 -17.49 -5.00
C LEU A 118 5.62 -18.94 -4.57
N ASN A 119 5.06 -19.37 -3.45
CA ASN A 119 5.18 -20.75 -2.97
C ASN A 119 4.60 -21.74 -3.97
N GLU A 120 3.41 -21.44 -4.51
CA GLU A 120 2.81 -22.23 -5.59
C GLU A 120 3.76 -22.28 -6.81
N LEU A 121 4.31 -21.15 -7.25
CA LEU A 121 5.25 -21.10 -8.39
C LEU A 121 6.51 -21.94 -8.15
N ALA A 122 7.05 -21.93 -6.93
CA ALA A 122 8.30 -22.60 -6.56
C ALA A 122 8.22 -24.13 -6.61
N GLU A 123 7.02 -24.73 -6.59
CA GLU A 123 6.87 -26.19 -6.73
C GLU A 123 7.37 -26.73 -8.08
N HIS A 124 7.48 -25.86 -9.08
CA HIS A 124 7.73 -26.27 -10.47
C HIS A 124 8.88 -25.54 -11.16
N ASP A 125 9.28 -24.36 -10.68
CA ASP A 125 10.22 -23.47 -11.37
C ASP A 125 11.17 -22.78 -10.37
N ASP A 126 12.37 -22.37 -10.83
CA ASP A 126 13.24 -21.46 -10.07
C ASP A 126 12.63 -20.06 -10.08
N ILE A 127 12.23 -19.57 -8.91
CA ILE A 127 11.49 -18.31 -8.75
C ILE A 127 12.37 -17.10 -8.43
N SER A 128 13.70 -17.25 -8.31
CA SER A 128 14.58 -16.15 -7.89
C SER A 128 14.41 -14.87 -8.75
N GLU A 129 14.35 -15.03 -10.07
CA GLU A 129 14.09 -13.91 -11.00
C GLU A 129 12.65 -13.37 -10.91
N ILE A 130 11.70 -14.20 -10.50
CA ILE A 130 10.30 -13.83 -10.31
C ILE A 130 10.14 -13.00 -9.05
N GLU A 131 10.85 -13.34 -7.96
CA GLU A 131 10.84 -12.58 -6.71
C GLU A 131 11.32 -11.14 -6.92
N ASP A 132 12.41 -10.96 -7.67
CA ASP A 132 12.94 -9.63 -8.05
C ASP A 132 11.92 -8.87 -8.91
N ALA A 133 11.32 -9.53 -9.89
CA ALA A 133 10.27 -8.94 -10.73
C ALA A 133 9.05 -8.51 -9.91
N PHE A 134 8.66 -9.28 -8.89
CA PHE A 134 7.57 -8.92 -7.98
C PHE A 134 7.88 -7.65 -7.21
N THR A 135 9.11 -7.46 -6.73
CA THR A 135 9.50 -6.22 -6.04
C THR A 135 9.28 -5.01 -6.94
N LEU A 136 9.68 -5.09 -8.21
CA LEU A 136 9.42 -4.04 -9.20
C LEU A 136 7.92 -3.84 -9.45
N ILE A 137 7.17 -4.92 -9.67
CA ILE A 137 5.72 -4.88 -9.90
C ILE A 137 4.98 -4.24 -8.72
N LEU A 138 5.32 -4.60 -7.48
CA LEU A 138 4.70 -4.05 -6.29
C LEU A 138 5.02 -2.56 -6.16
N ARG A 139 6.29 -2.17 -6.33
CA ARG A 139 6.70 -0.75 -6.27
C ARG A 139 6.00 0.08 -7.34
N GLU A 140 5.93 -0.39 -8.59
CA GLU A 140 5.20 0.30 -9.66
C GLU A 140 3.70 0.40 -9.35
N SER A 141 3.10 -0.67 -8.83
CA SER A 141 1.68 -0.68 -8.47
C SER A 141 1.38 0.26 -7.30
N LEU A 142 2.32 0.36 -6.35
CA LEU A 142 2.24 1.28 -5.22
C LEU A 142 2.24 2.73 -5.72
N GLN A 143 3.19 3.07 -6.59
CA GLN A 143 3.28 4.38 -7.21
C GLN A 143 1.98 4.72 -7.98
N ASP A 144 1.51 3.82 -8.86
CA ASP A 144 0.27 4.02 -9.61
C ASP A 144 -0.93 4.31 -8.69
N MET A 145 -1.01 3.60 -7.56
CA MET A 145 -2.10 3.78 -6.60
C MET A 145 -1.99 5.10 -5.84
N ILE A 146 -0.79 5.52 -5.44
CA ILE A 146 -0.57 6.81 -4.77
C ILE A 146 -0.87 7.97 -5.74
N GLU A 147 -0.30 7.95 -6.94
CA GLU A 147 -0.49 9.01 -7.96
C GLU A 147 -1.96 9.20 -8.33
N LYS A 148 -2.73 8.11 -8.32
CA LYS A 148 -4.15 8.13 -8.63
C LYS A 148 -5.01 8.68 -7.49
N CYS A 149 -4.62 8.50 -6.24
CA CYS A 149 -5.44 8.91 -5.11
C CYS A 149 -5.32 10.42 -4.88
N PRO A 150 -6.44 11.18 -4.84
CA PRO A 150 -6.39 12.59 -4.47
C PRO A 150 -5.93 12.82 -3.03
N TYR A 151 -6.13 11.83 -2.14
CA TYR A 151 -5.74 11.90 -0.73
C TYR A 151 -4.73 10.80 -0.39
N PHE A 152 -3.64 11.17 0.25
CA PHE A 152 -2.69 10.26 0.88
C PHE A 152 -2.70 10.50 2.38
N VAL A 153 -2.89 9.44 3.15
CA VAL A 153 -2.99 9.50 4.61
C VAL A 153 -1.95 8.56 5.19
N PHE A 154 -1.08 9.10 6.03
CA PHE A 154 -0.13 8.32 6.80
C PHE A 154 -0.64 8.12 8.23
N LEU A 155 -0.87 6.87 8.60
CA LEU A 155 -1.20 6.47 9.96
C LEU A 155 0.10 6.32 10.77
N GLN A 156 0.50 7.42 11.42
CA GLN A 156 1.71 7.46 12.22
C GLN A 156 1.49 6.81 13.59
N SER A 157 2.43 5.98 14.02
CA SER A 157 2.44 5.33 15.32
C SER A 157 3.89 5.05 15.73
N LYS A 158 4.09 4.60 16.97
CA LYS A 158 5.37 4.04 17.44
C LYS A 158 5.85 2.82 16.64
N ASN A 159 4.97 2.15 15.89
CA ASN A 159 5.30 1.00 15.05
C ASN A 159 5.67 1.41 13.62
N SER A 160 5.35 2.63 13.18
CA SER A 160 5.72 3.14 11.85
C SER A 160 6.91 4.10 11.89
N VAL A 161 6.98 4.94 12.93
CA VAL A 161 8.03 5.96 13.11
C VAL A 161 8.61 5.90 14.52
N SER A 162 9.93 5.94 14.60
CA SER A 162 10.68 6.08 15.85
C SER A 162 11.42 7.41 15.89
N ASN A 163 11.54 7.99 17.07
CA ASN A 163 12.33 9.21 17.28
C ASN A 163 13.78 8.82 17.63
N GLN A 164 14.72 9.26 16.81
CA GLN A 164 16.16 9.10 17.04
C GLN A 164 16.82 10.48 17.11
N GLY A 165 16.93 11.01 18.33
CA GLY A 165 17.39 12.38 18.55
C GLY A 165 16.38 13.40 18.01
N LEU A 166 16.82 14.24 17.07
CA LEU A 166 15.96 15.22 16.38
C LEU A 166 15.30 14.64 15.11
N SER A 167 15.68 13.43 14.69
CA SER A 167 15.19 12.83 13.46
C SER A 167 14.10 11.80 13.74
N GLN A 168 13.10 11.79 12.87
CA GLN A 168 12.10 10.73 12.79
C GLN A 168 12.56 9.72 11.74
N ILE A 169 12.63 8.46 12.13
CA ILE A 169 13.09 7.36 11.28
C ILE A 169 12.02 6.27 11.16
N THR A 170 12.05 5.56 10.04
CA THR A 170 11.30 4.31 9.87
C THR A 170 12.25 3.15 9.56
N TYR A 171 11.91 1.97 10.06
CA TYR A 171 12.57 0.71 9.72
C TYR A 171 11.87 -0.01 8.55
N SER A 172 10.72 0.50 8.10
CA SER A 172 9.99 -0.07 6.97
C SER A 172 10.41 0.61 5.67
N ALA A 173 11.04 -0.16 4.79
CA ALA A 173 11.37 0.31 3.43
C ALA A 173 10.12 0.71 2.66
N TRP A 174 8.99 0.03 2.86
CA TRP A 174 7.73 0.35 2.18
C TRP A 174 7.14 1.68 2.66
N ILE A 175 7.11 1.94 3.96
CA ILE A 175 6.63 3.24 4.49
C ILE A 175 7.51 4.37 3.95
N TYR A 176 8.84 4.16 3.96
CA TYR A 176 9.76 5.15 3.40
C TYR A 176 9.44 5.46 1.93
N GLU A 177 9.29 4.43 1.08
CA GLU A 177 8.96 4.61 -0.33
C GLU A 177 7.60 5.27 -0.55
N GLU A 178 6.57 4.93 0.22
CA GLU A 178 5.25 5.55 0.15
C GLU A 178 5.29 7.05 0.46
N LEU A 179 5.91 7.42 1.59
CA LEU A 179 6.09 8.82 1.99
C LEU A 179 6.89 9.60 0.96
N LYS A 180 7.96 8.99 0.44
CA LYS A 180 8.84 9.59 -0.57
C LYS A 180 8.10 9.84 -1.89
N ILE A 181 7.31 8.87 -2.37
CA ILE A 181 6.48 9.03 -3.57
C ILE A 181 5.47 10.17 -3.35
N ALA A 182 4.76 10.14 -2.23
CA ALA A 182 3.74 11.14 -1.92
C ALA A 182 4.31 12.55 -1.84
N HIS A 183 5.44 12.73 -1.15
CA HIS A 183 6.18 13.98 -1.08
C HIS A 183 6.64 14.46 -2.47
N SER A 184 7.21 13.55 -3.29
CA SER A 184 7.70 13.91 -4.64
C SER A 184 6.59 14.40 -5.56
N ILE A 185 5.40 13.80 -5.48
CA ILE A 185 4.21 14.24 -6.24
C ILE A 185 3.82 15.67 -5.85
N ASN A 186 3.82 15.98 -4.54
CA ASN A 186 3.47 17.32 -4.06
C ASN A 186 4.48 18.38 -4.49
N GLU A 187 5.77 18.04 -4.48
CA GLU A 187 6.85 18.91 -4.96
C GLU A 187 6.93 18.98 -6.50
N SER A 188 6.01 18.35 -7.23
CA SER A 188 6.04 18.24 -8.71
C SER A 188 7.38 17.73 -9.23
N CYS A 189 8.05 16.87 -8.46
CA CYS A 189 9.33 16.27 -8.79
C CYS A 189 9.15 14.94 -9.54
N PRO A 190 10.12 14.55 -10.39
CA PRO A 190 10.10 13.24 -11.01
C PRO A 190 10.04 12.14 -9.95
N THR A 191 9.30 11.06 -10.23
CA THR A 191 9.19 9.95 -9.31
C THR A 191 10.57 9.41 -8.95
N PRO A 192 10.94 9.37 -7.66
CA PRO A 192 12.26 8.97 -7.25
C PRO A 192 12.50 7.49 -7.54
N LYS A 193 13.76 7.16 -7.86
CA LYS A 193 14.19 5.76 -7.89
C LYS A 193 14.12 5.18 -6.48
N MET A 194 13.79 3.89 -6.40
CA MET A 194 13.82 3.13 -5.15
C MET A 194 15.23 3.20 -4.58
N GLU A 195 15.33 3.53 -3.30
CA GLU A 195 16.63 3.56 -2.63
C GLU A 195 17.13 2.15 -2.33
N SER A 196 18.45 2.00 -2.16
CA SER A 196 19.02 0.76 -1.63
C SER A 196 18.42 0.48 -0.25
N MET A 197 18.09 -0.77 0.04
CA MET A 197 17.59 -1.17 1.37
C MET A 197 18.61 -0.76 2.44
N GLN A 198 18.22 0.19 3.30
CA GLN A 198 18.96 0.58 4.49
C GLN A 198 18.32 -0.05 5.72
N VAL A 199 19.06 -0.10 6.83
CA VAL A 199 18.52 -0.59 8.11
C VAL A 199 17.39 0.31 8.61
N PHE A 200 17.48 1.61 8.34
CA PHE A 200 16.45 2.59 8.63
C PHE A 200 16.57 3.76 7.65
N HIS A 201 15.51 4.54 7.55
CA HIS A 201 15.47 5.73 6.70
C HIS A 201 14.94 6.93 7.48
N ASN A 202 15.54 8.11 7.26
CA ASN A 202 15.04 9.37 7.81
C ASN A 202 13.81 9.85 7.03
N VAL A 203 12.68 9.98 7.71
CA VAL A 203 11.40 10.40 7.14
C VAL A 203 11.00 11.83 7.55
N SER A 204 11.76 12.48 8.44
CA SER A 204 11.48 13.85 8.92
C SER A 204 11.18 14.84 7.78
N PRO A 205 11.98 14.89 6.69
CA PRO A 205 11.72 15.82 5.58
C PRO A 205 10.36 15.62 4.92
N PHE A 206 9.85 14.39 4.88
CA PHE A 206 8.55 14.09 4.28
C PHE A 206 7.43 14.46 5.24
N LEU A 207 7.57 14.11 6.52
CA LEU A 207 6.55 14.36 7.53
C LEU A 207 6.34 15.87 7.78
N GLU A 208 7.41 16.68 7.69
CA GLU A 208 7.33 18.14 7.77
C GLU A 208 6.45 18.77 6.69
N SER A 209 6.28 18.09 5.54
CA SER A 209 5.45 18.58 4.44
C SER A 209 3.98 18.16 4.54
N PHE A 210 3.62 17.28 5.48
CA PHE A 210 2.26 16.74 5.60
C PHE A 210 1.47 17.41 6.71
N GLU A 211 0.17 17.59 6.50
CA GLU A 211 -0.72 18.21 7.49
C GLU A 211 -1.16 17.19 8.53
N THR A 212 -0.98 17.48 9.82
CA THR A 212 -1.54 16.64 10.88
C THR A 212 -3.03 16.93 11.05
N ILE A 213 -3.86 15.89 11.00
CA ILE A 213 -5.33 16.00 11.03
C ILE A 213 -5.94 14.94 11.94
N THR A 214 -7.12 15.22 12.50
CA THR A 214 -7.92 14.19 13.18
C THR A 214 -8.73 13.40 12.17
N LEU A 215 -9.18 12.20 12.55
CA LEU A 215 -9.97 11.35 11.66
C LEU A 215 -11.33 12.00 11.31
N SER A 216 -11.95 12.68 12.30
CA SER A 216 -13.19 13.43 12.12
C SER A 216 -13.04 14.62 11.18
N GLU A 217 -11.95 15.38 11.30
CA GLU A 217 -11.66 16.52 10.43
C GLU A 217 -11.37 16.08 9.00
N LEU A 218 -10.59 15.00 8.81
CA LEU A 218 -10.33 14.44 7.49
C LEU A 218 -11.63 14.05 6.77
N SER A 219 -12.55 13.38 7.47
CA SER A 219 -13.85 13.02 6.89
C SER A 219 -14.65 14.25 6.48
N ARG A 220 -14.58 15.34 7.25
CA ARG A 220 -15.26 16.59 6.91
C ARG A 220 -14.64 17.24 5.67
N GLN A 221 -13.31 17.29 5.59
CA GLN A 221 -12.61 17.84 4.42
C GLN A 221 -12.96 17.07 3.14
N ILE A 222 -12.91 15.75 3.18
CA ILE A 222 -13.27 14.88 2.03
C ILE A 222 -14.70 15.17 1.55
N ASN A 223 -15.66 15.30 2.47
CA ASN A 223 -17.05 15.57 2.13
C ASN A 223 -17.28 17.00 1.61
N SER A 224 -16.46 17.97 2.01
CA SER A 224 -16.58 19.35 1.55
C SER A 224 -16.12 19.58 0.10
N GLN A 225 -15.40 18.60 -0.46
CA GLN A 225 -14.93 18.59 -1.85
C GLN A 225 -15.79 17.71 -2.78
N GLU A 226 -16.97 17.26 -2.30
CA GLU A 226 -18.03 16.62 -3.12
C GLU A 226 -18.97 17.65 -3.75
#